data_AF-A0A9P7FU27-F1
#
_entry.id   AF-A0A9P7FU27-F1
#
_cell.length_a   1.000
_cell.length_b   1.000
_cell.length_c   1.000
_cell.angle_alpha   90.00
_cell.angle_beta   90.00
_cell.angle_gamma   90.00
#
_symmetry.space_group_name_H-M   'P 1'
#
loop_
_entity.id
_entity.type
_entity.pdbx_description
1 polymer ?
#
loop_
_entity_poly.entity_id
_entity_poly.type
_entity_poly.pdbx_seq_one_letter_code
_entity_poly.pdbx_strand_id
1 'polypeptide(L)'
;MPGDFHGAVPHFHTFADADILFNYNVQHDCRHAKCEASGERPVIQERVASGITDTFVIHQPTERYLINTHAFHNAHLLRAALPRDLTAPVPYAANREAHHRTIAMALRTTQDAKRAKTAVAAALRKGMAVENMPSTSKPPRKRARVGSAEIERELVAIGEILS
;
A
#
# COMPACT_ATOMS: atom_id res chain seq x y z
N MET A 1 -24.06 20.88 38.62
CA MET A 1 -23.40 19.59 38.89
C MET A 1 -22.16 19.51 38.01
N PRO A 2 -20.95 19.77 38.52
CA PRO A 2 -19.73 19.50 37.77
C PRO A 2 -19.45 17.99 37.86
N GLY A 3 -19.35 17.34 36.70
CA GLY A 3 -19.02 15.92 36.59
C GLY A 3 -17.53 15.70 36.77
N ASP A 4 -17.17 14.79 37.68
CA ASP A 4 -15.81 14.36 37.93
C ASP A 4 -15.27 13.56 36.73
N PHE A 5 -14.42 14.20 35.93
CA PHE A 5 -13.51 13.50 35.03
C PHE A 5 -12.38 12.87 35.85
N HIS A 6 -12.59 11.65 36.36
CA HIS A 6 -11.50 10.81 36.86
C HIS A 6 -10.66 10.35 35.65
N GLY A 7 -9.72 11.22 35.24
CA GLY A 7 -8.69 10.87 34.28
C GLY A 7 -7.81 9.77 34.87
N ALA A 8 -7.77 8.61 34.21
CA ALA A 8 -6.85 7.54 34.54
C ALA A 8 -5.41 8.10 34.54
N VAL A 9 -4.72 7.98 35.67
CA VAL A 9 -3.31 8.38 35.77
C VAL A 9 -2.50 7.42 34.90
N PRO A 10 -1.73 7.89 33.91
CA PRO A 10 -0.94 7.01 33.06
C PRO A 10 0.14 6.33 33.90
N HIS A 11 0.13 4.99 33.92
CA HIS A 11 1.17 4.18 34.53
C HIS A 11 2.31 3.97 33.53
N PHE A 12 3.43 4.65 33.76
CA PHE A 12 4.64 4.45 32.98
C PHE A 12 5.45 3.28 33.54
N HIS A 13 5.80 2.34 32.67
CA HIS A 13 6.72 1.25 32.99
C HIS A 13 8.10 1.62 32.44
N THR A 14 9.14 1.53 33.28
CA THR A 14 10.53 1.73 32.86
C THR A 14 11.21 0.38 32.68
N PHE A 15 11.80 0.17 31.51
CA PHE A 15 12.57 -1.01 31.16
C PHE A 15 14.01 -0.60 30.92
N ALA A 16 14.98 -1.47 31.22
CA ALA A 16 16.34 -1.23 30.77
C ALA A 16 16.39 -1.41 29.24
N ASP A 17 17.29 -0.70 28.57
CA ASP A 17 17.49 -0.89 27.12
C ASP A 17 17.81 -2.36 26.77
N ALA A 18 18.55 -3.04 27.66
CA ALA A 18 18.87 -4.46 27.55
C ALA A 18 17.64 -5.39 27.60
N ASP A 19 16.49 -4.93 28.12
CA ASP A 19 15.25 -5.71 28.18
C ASP A 19 14.44 -5.60 26.87
N ILE A 20 14.79 -4.67 25.98
CA ILE A 20 14.11 -4.46 24.69
C ILE A 20 14.84 -5.26 23.61
N LEU A 21 14.27 -6.39 23.20
CA LEU A 21 14.89 -7.27 22.20
C LEU A 21 14.88 -6.66 20.79
N PHE A 22 13.72 -6.21 20.31
CA PHE A 22 13.57 -5.57 19.00
C PHE A 22 12.20 -4.91 18.83
N ASN A 23 12.11 -3.95 17.91
CA ASN A 23 10.86 -3.32 17.49
C ASN A 23 10.19 -4.10 16.34
N TYR A 24 8.86 -4.06 16.31
CA TYR A 24 8.04 -4.64 15.24
C TYR A 24 6.86 -3.74 14.87
N ASN A 25 6.30 -3.92 13.68
CA ASN A 25 5.19 -3.12 13.15
C ASN A 25 3.93 -3.95 13.28
N VAL A 26 2.99 -3.38 14.01
CA VAL A 26 1.65 -3.90 14.21
C VAL A 26 0.68 -2.95 13.52
N GLN A 27 -0.18 -3.51 12.69
CA GLN A 27 -1.23 -2.78 11.99
C GLN A 27 -2.59 -3.29 12.45
N HIS A 28 -3.57 -2.40 12.52
CA HIS A 28 -4.95 -2.75 12.80
C HIS A 28 -5.54 -3.57 11.63
N ASP A 29 -6.25 -4.66 11.91
CA ASP A 29 -6.96 -5.42 10.88
C ASP A 29 -8.27 -4.72 10.50
N CYS A 30 -8.15 -3.63 9.74
CA CYS A 30 -9.29 -2.80 9.32
C CYS A 30 -10.32 -3.57 8.51
N ARG A 31 -9.86 -4.56 7.73
CA ARG A 31 -10.73 -5.36 6.87
C ARG A 31 -11.62 -6.27 7.70
N HIS A 32 -11.06 -6.91 8.72
CA HIS A 32 -11.85 -7.75 9.63
C HIS A 32 -12.81 -6.91 10.48
N ALA A 33 -12.33 -5.78 10.99
CA ALA A 33 -13.11 -4.88 11.84
C ALA A 33 -14.08 -3.96 11.08
N LYS A 34 -14.11 -4.05 9.74
CA LYS A 34 -14.98 -3.24 8.86
C LYS A 34 -14.90 -1.74 9.16
N CYS A 35 -13.69 -1.23 9.33
CA CYS A 35 -13.50 0.19 9.62
C CYS A 35 -13.91 1.05 8.42
N GLU A 36 -14.51 2.21 8.71
CA GLU A 36 -15.03 3.11 7.70
C GLU A 36 -14.21 4.41 7.67
N ALA A 37 -14.04 4.96 6.46
CA ALA A 37 -13.46 6.29 6.25
C ALA A 37 -14.49 7.39 6.55
N SER A 38 -15.11 7.33 7.73
CA SER A 38 -16.17 8.24 8.17
C SER A 38 -15.67 9.40 9.02
N GLY A 39 -14.38 9.42 9.37
CA GLY A 39 -13.78 10.52 10.12
C GLY A 39 -13.32 11.64 9.21
N GLU A 40 -13.39 12.87 9.70
CA GLU A 40 -12.78 14.04 9.06
C GLU A 40 -11.77 14.69 10.00
N ARG A 41 -10.61 15.08 9.46
CA ARG A 41 -9.60 15.82 10.22
C ARG A 41 -9.05 16.99 9.39
N PRO A 42 -8.71 18.12 10.03
CA PRO A 42 -8.00 19.18 9.34
C PRO A 42 -6.59 18.69 8.97
N VAL A 43 -6.17 18.98 7.74
CA VAL A 43 -4.79 18.77 7.32
C VAL A 43 -3.94 19.85 7.97
N ILE A 44 -2.94 19.42 8.74
CA ILE A 44 -1.99 20.29 9.41
C ILE A 44 -0.68 20.26 8.62
N GLN A 45 -0.21 21.42 8.19
CA GLN A 45 1.09 21.61 7.55
C GLN A 45 1.91 22.59 8.38
N GLU A 46 3.14 22.22 8.74
CA GLU A 46 4.02 23.07 9.57
C GLU A 46 3.37 23.54 10.89
N ARG A 47 2.52 22.69 11.49
CA ARG A 47 1.70 23.00 12.68
C ARG A 47 0.58 24.03 12.48
N VAL A 48 0.32 24.45 11.24
CA VAL A 48 -0.78 25.35 10.88
C VAL A 48 -1.84 24.57 10.11
N ALA A 49 -3.12 24.80 10.42
CA ALA A 49 -4.22 24.23 9.65
C ALA A 49 -4.20 24.79 8.23
N SER A 50 -4.17 23.93 7.21
CA SER A 50 -4.08 24.34 5.81
C SER A 50 -5.41 24.80 5.22
N GLY A 51 -6.50 24.75 6.01
CA GLY A 51 -7.87 24.98 5.55
C GLY A 51 -8.46 23.82 4.75
N ILE A 52 -7.71 22.74 4.55
CA ILE A 52 -8.15 21.52 3.85
C ILE A 52 -8.55 20.48 4.90
N THR A 53 -9.67 19.80 4.67
CA THR A 53 -10.07 18.62 5.45
C THR A 53 -9.74 17.34 4.68
N ASP A 54 -9.30 16.31 5.40
CA ASP A 54 -9.02 14.98 4.88
C ASP A 54 -9.87 13.95 5.61
N THR A 55 -10.39 12.99 4.84
CA THR A 55 -11.13 11.85 5.39
C THR A 55 -10.15 10.84 5.97
N PHE A 56 -10.43 10.32 7.15
CA PHE A 56 -9.61 9.29 7.79
C PHE A 56 -10.44 8.10 8.25
N VAL A 57 -9.78 6.95 8.37
CA VAL A 57 -10.41 5.72 8.84
C VAL A 57 -10.59 5.78 10.34
N ILE A 58 -11.84 5.68 10.81
CA ILE A 58 -12.14 5.50 12.22
C ILE A 58 -12.05 4.00 12.52
N HIS A 59 -11.08 3.63 13.36
CA HIS A 59 -10.86 2.24 13.72
C HIS A 59 -11.88 1.78 14.76
N GLN A 60 -12.53 0.65 14.47
CA GLN A 60 -13.35 -0.06 15.46
C GLN A 60 -12.45 -0.83 16.43
N PRO A 61 -12.85 -0.97 17.71
CA PRO A 61 -12.09 -1.75 18.68
C PRO A 61 -12.04 -3.22 18.23
N THR A 62 -10.84 -3.76 18.14
CA THR A 62 -10.59 -5.18 17.81
C THR A 62 -9.32 -5.63 18.50
N GLU A 63 -9.28 -6.89 18.91
CA GLU A 63 -8.10 -7.51 19.50
C GLU A 63 -7.22 -8.18 18.41
N ARG A 64 -7.64 -8.10 17.15
CA ARG A 64 -6.93 -8.70 16.01
C ARG A 64 -6.04 -7.68 15.31
N TYR A 65 -4.75 -8.00 15.26
CA TYR A 65 -3.75 -7.16 14.60
C TYR A 65 -2.90 -7.95 13.61
N LEU A 66 -2.35 -7.24 12.64
CA LEU A 66 -1.48 -7.76 11.59
C LEU A 66 -0.04 -7.35 11.88
N ILE A 67 0.85 -8.34 12.01
CA ILE A 67 2.29 -8.09 12.17
C ILE A 67 2.95 -8.12 10.79
N ASN A 68 3.68 -7.06 10.45
CA ASN A 68 4.46 -7.05 9.23
C ASN A 68 5.81 -7.74 9.44
N THR A 69 5.92 -8.98 9.00
CA THR A 69 7.12 -9.82 9.14
C THR A 69 8.23 -9.50 8.13
N HIS A 70 8.01 -8.55 7.21
CA HIS A 70 8.92 -8.22 6.11
C HIS A 70 9.41 -6.76 6.11
N ALA A 71 8.80 -5.87 6.89
CA ALA A 71 9.08 -4.43 6.83
C ALA A 71 10.27 -3.94 7.67
N PHE A 72 11.10 -4.83 8.24
CA PHE A 72 12.23 -4.42 9.08
C PHE A 72 13.55 -5.09 8.73
N HIS A 73 14.63 -4.38 9.06
CA HIS A 73 15.97 -4.94 9.24
C HIS A 73 15.98 -6.11 10.26
N ASN A 74 15.01 -6.13 11.19
CA ASN A 74 14.83 -7.16 12.22
C ASN A 74 13.88 -8.30 11.82
N ALA A 75 13.51 -8.44 10.54
CA ALA A 75 12.61 -9.51 10.09
C ALA A 75 13.09 -10.93 10.49
N HIS A 76 14.41 -11.13 10.59
CA HIS A 76 14.98 -12.40 11.03
C HIS A 76 14.71 -12.70 12.50
N LEU A 77 14.79 -11.71 13.40
CA LEU A 77 14.46 -11.85 14.83
C LEU A 77 12.97 -12.14 15.03
N LEU A 78 12.11 -11.45 14.29
CA LEU A 78 10.67 -11.71 14.28
C LEU A 78 10.35 -13.16 13.90
N ARG A 79 11.01 -13.69 12.87
CA ARG A 79 10.81 -15.08 12.44
C ARG A 79 11.41 -16.10 13.40
N ALA A 80 12.43 -15.73 14.18
CA ALA A 80 13.00 -16.59 15.21
C ALA A 80 12.10 -16.64 16.47
N ALA A 81 11.44 -15.53 16.80
CA ALA A 81 10.54 -15.45 17.95
C ALA A 81 9.15 -16.08 17.69
N LEU A 82 8.72 -16.10 16.43
CA LEU A 82 7.40 -16.64 16.05
C LEU A 82 7.48 -18.14 15.68
N PRO A 83 6.41 -18.90 15.96
CA PRO A 83 6.26 -20.27 15.47
C PRO A 83 6.45 -20.38 13.95
N ARG A 84 7.06 -21.49 13.50
CA ARG A 84 7.45 -21.67 12.10
C ARG A 84 6.25 -21.84 11.16
N ASP A 85 5.16 -22.41 11.65
CA ASP A 85 3.87 -22.51 10.96
C ASP A 85 3.28 -21.15 10.57
N LEU A 86 3.57 -20.09 11.33
CA LEU A 86 3.13 -18.72 11.03
C LEU A 86 4.07 -17.95 10.09
N THR A 87 5.30 -18.42 9.92
CA THR A 87 6.36 -17.69 9.19
C THR A 87 6.94 -18.46 8.00
N ALA A 88 6.54 -19.73 7.83
CA ALA A 88 6.93 -20.54 6.70
C ALA A 88 6.40 -19.91 5.40
N PRO A 89 7.26 -19.74 4.37
CA PRO A 89 6.81 -19.28 3.07
C PRO A 89 5.75 -20.23 2.50
N VAL A 90 4.58 -19.71 2.18
CA VAL A 90 3.55 -20.46 1.44
C VAL A 90 3.82 -20.26 -0.05
N PRO A 91 3.97 -21.34 -0.83
CA PRO A 91 4.12 -21.22 -2.28
C PRO A 91 2.92 -20.49 -2.90
N TYR A 92 3.17 -19.35 -3.55
CA TYR A 92 2.12 -18.59 -4.23
C TYR A 92 1.56 -19.33 -5.45
N ALA A 93 2.40 -20.13 -6.12
CA ALA A 93 2.00 -20.95 -7.27
C ALA A 93 2.65 -22.33 -7.17
N ALA A 94 1.89 -23.38 -7.50
CA ALA A 94 2.38 -24.76 -7.54
C ALA A 94 3.50 -24.93 -8.58
N ASN A 95 3.33 -24.33 -9.77
CA ASN A 95 4.38 -24.22 -10.79
C ASN A 95 4.75 -22.74 -10.99
N ARG A 96 5.83 -22.34 -10.32
CA ARG A 96 6.36 -20.97 -10.39
C ARG A 96 6.69 -20.53 -11.81
N GLU A 97 7.24 -21.43 -12.64
CA GLU A 97 7.66 -21.08 -13.99
C GLU A 97 6.48 -20.81 -14.91
N ALA A 98 5.49 -21.69 -14.91
CA ALA A 98 4.26 -21.50 -15.69
C ALA A 98 3.55 -20.20 -15.28
N HIS A 99 3.44 -19.95 -13.98
CA HIS A 99 2.85 -18.73 -13.45
C HIS A 99 3.59 -17.46 -13.89
N HIS A 100 4.93 -17.47 -13.83
CA HIS A 100 5.75 -16.37 -14.33
C HIS A 100 5.58 -16.13 -15.84
N ARG A 101 5.47 -17.20 -16.64
CA ARG A 101 5.22 -17.08 -18.09
C ARG A 101 3.88 -16.41 -18.36
N THR A 102 2.82 -16.79 -17.64
CA THR A 102 1.50 -16.17 -17.74
C THR A 102 1.54 -14.68 -17.43
N ILE A 103 2.15 -14.30 -16.29
CA ILE A 103 2.30 -12.88 -15.92
C ILE A 103 3.13 -12.12 -16.96
N ALA A 104 4.22 -12.70 -17.44
CA ALA A 104 5.08 -12.07 -18.43
C ALA A 104 4.34 -11.85 -19.77
N MET A 105 3.49 -12.78 -20.18
CA MET A 105 2.64 -12.62 -21.37
C MET A 105 1.66 -11.46 -21.20
N ALA A 106 0.93 -11.42 -20.08
CA ALA A 106 0.01 -10.32 -19.78
C ALA A 106 0.74 -8.96 -19.74
N LEU A 107 1.92 -8.91 -19.13
CA LEU A 107 2.68 -7.66 -19.04
C LEU A 107 3.14 -7.16 -20.43
N ARG A 108 3.52 -8.07 -21.33
CA ARG A 108 3.93 -7.69 -22.69
C ARG A 108 2.79 -7.02 -23.45
N THR A 109 1.59 -7.61 -23.43
CA THR A 109 0.42 -7.03 -24.13
C THR A 109 0.08 -5.64 -23.57
N THR A 110 0.08 -5.46 -22.25
CA THR A 110 -0.16 -4.15 -21.62
C THR A 110 0.91 -3.12 -22.01
N GLN A 111 2.19 -3.53 -22.03
CA GLN A 111 3.29 -2.64 -22.38
C GLN A 111 3.29 -2.25 -23.86
N ASP A 112 2.97 -3.18 -24.75
CA ASP A 112 2.88 -2.90 -26.19
C ASP A 112 1.76 -1.92 -26.49
N ALA A 113 0.58 -2.10 -25.88
CA ALA A 113 -0.51 -1.13 -25.96
C ALA A 113 -0.10 0.26 -25.44
N LYS A 114 0.64 0.32 -24.33
CA LYS A 114 1.16 1.57 -23.78
C LYS A 114 2.19 2.22 -24.71
N ARG A 115 3.09 1.44 -25.31
CA ARG A 115 4.09 1.91 -26.27
C ARG A 115 3.42 2.45 -27.54
N ALA A 116 2.42 1.76 -28.07
CA ALA A 116 1.63 2.23 -29.21
C ALA A 116 0.95 3.58 -28.92
N LYS A 117 0.25 3.71 -27.78
CA LYS A 117 -0.35 4.99 -27.36
C LYS A 117 0.68 6.12 -27.24
N THR A 118 1.86 5.80 -26.68
CA THR A 118 2.94 6.79 -26.53
C THR A 118 3.54 7.18 -27.89
N ALA A 119 3.68 6.23 -28.81
CA ALA A 119 4.17 6.47 -30.17
C ALA A 119 3.22 7.38 -30.96
N VAL A 120 1.90 7.12 -30.89
CA VAL A 120 0.87 7.99 -31.49
C VAL A 120 0.93 9.39 -30.90
N ALA A 121 0.98 9.54 -29.57
CA ALA A 121 1.09 10.84 -28.92
C ALA A 121 2.39 11.59 -29.29
N ALA A 122 3.50 10.87 -29.47
CA ALA A 122 4.77 11.46 -29.90
C ALA A 122 4.72 11.90 -31.38
N ALA A 123 4.09 11.13 -32.25
CA ALA A 123 3.89 11.47 -33.66
C ALA A 123 3.00 12.71 -33.80
N LEU A 124 1.89 12.79 -33.06
CA LEU A 124 1.02 13.97 -33.01
C LEU A 124 1.79 15.22 -32.56
N ARG A 125 2.60 15.11 -31.50
CA ARG A 125 3.44 16.24 -31.03
C ARG A 125 4.47 16.68 -32.06
N LYS A 126 5.07 15.75 -32.82
CA LYS A 126 6.00 16.09 -33.91
C LYS A 126 5.29 16.78 -35.08
N GLY A 127 4.05 16.39 -35.39
CA GLY A 127 3.23 17.06 -36.39
C GLY A 127 2.75 18.46 -35.98
N MET A 128 2.55 18.70 -34.68
CA MET A 128 2.15 20.01 -34.13
C MET A 128 3.34 20.96 -33.87
N ALA A 129 4.59 20.50 -33.97
CA ALA A 129 5.79 21.29 -33.65
C ALA A 129 6.26 22.24 -34.77
N VAL A 130 5.45 22.48 -35.80
CA VAL A 130 5.80 23.41 -36.90
C VAL A 130 5.34 24.85 -36.64
N GLU A 131 4.56 25.14 -35.58
CA GLU A 131 4.22 26.53 -35.21
C GLU A 131 4.63 26.89 -33.77
N ASN A 132 5.72 27.66 -33.68
CA ASN A 132 6.19 28.58 -32.63
C ASN A 132 5.58 28.52 -31.19
N MET A 133 6.39 28.14 -30.17
CA MET A 133 6.60 28.90 -28.90
C MET A 133 7.56 28.19 -27.89
N PRO A 134 8.11 28.92 -26.87
CA PRO A 134 9.32 28.52 -26.14
C PRO A 134 9.10 27.45 -25.05
N SER A 135 10.19 26.76 -24.72
CA SER A 135 10.22 25.62 -23.80
C SER A 135 9.83 26.00 -22.37
N THR A 136 8.68 25.50 -21.90
CA THR A 136 8.41 25.38 -20.46
C THR A 136 8.73 23.97 -19.99
N SER A 137 9.35 23.89 -18.82
CA SER A 137 9.90 22.68 -18.20
C SER A 137 8.82 21.62 -17.97
N LYS A 138 9.15 20.36 -18.28
CA LYS A 138 8.23 19.20 -18.14
C LYS A 138 7.91 18.95 -16.65
N PRO A 139 6.65 18.72 -16.27
CA PRO A 139 6.31 18.36 -14.89
C PRO A 139 6.79 16.95 -14.54
N PRO A 140 7.06 16.66 -13.26
CA PRO A 140 7.60 15.38 -12.83
C PRO A 140 6.60 14.25 -13.08
N ARG A 141 7.09 13.16 -13.68
CA ARG A 141 6.33 11.93 -13.91
C ARG A 141 5.95 11.28 -12.57
N LYS A 142 4.73 11.49 -12.09
CA LYS A 142 4.15 10.65 -11.02
C LYS A 142 4.03 9.21 -11.56
N ARG A 143 4.78 8.28 -10.98
CA ARG A 143 4.62 6.84 -11.23
C ARG A 143 3.31 6.40 -10.56
N ALA A 144 2.24 6.30 -11.33
CA ALA A 144 1.05 5.59 -10.87
C ALA A 144 1.40 4.09 -10.75
N ARG A 145 1.26 3.55 -9.53
CA ARG A 145 1.41 2.12 -9.26
C ARG A 145 0.16 1.44 -9.81
N VAL A 146 0.30 0.60 -10.84
CA VAL A 146 -0.81 -0.28 -11.26
C VAL A 146 -1.07 -1.21 -10.08
N GLY A 147 -2.28 -1.13 -9.52
CA GLY A 147 -2.66 -1.91 -8.35
C GLY A 147 -2.68 -3.39 -8.68
N SER A 148 -2.05 -4.22 -7.86
CA SER A 148 -2.06 -5.68 -7.98
C SER A 148 -3.48 -6.26 -8.06
N ALA A 149 -4.47 -5.56 -7.48
CA ALA A 149 -5.88 -5.92 -7.52
C ALA A 149 -6.51 -5.89 -8.93
N GLU A 150 -5.98 -5.10 -9.87
CA GLU A 150 -6.51 -5.03 -11.25
C GLU A 150 -6.05 -6.25 -12.06
N ILE A 151 -4.81 -6.70 -11.82
CA ILE A 151 -4.22 -7.91 -12.42
C ILE A 151 -4.89 -9.17 -11.86
N GLU A 152 -5.17 -9.20 -10.55
CA GLU A 152 -5.87 -10.35 -9.93
C GLU A 152 -7.32 -10.48 -10.42
N ARG A 153 -8.03 -9.37 -10.68
CA ARG A 153 -9.39 -9.41 -11.26
C ARG A 153 -9.41 -9.91 -12.70
N GLU A 154 -8.43 -9.54 -13.52
CA GLU A 154 -8.31 -10.07 -14.90
C GLU A 154 -7.98 -11.56 -14.92
N LEU A 155 -7.14 -12.05 -14.00
CA LEU A 155 -6.79 -13.47 -13.93
C LEU A 155 -7.96 -14.36 -13.45
N VAL A 156 -8.82 -13.85 -12.56
CA VAL A 156 -10.05 -14.55 -12.15
C VAL A 156 -11.05 -14.61 -13.31
N ALA A 157 -11.23 -13.52 -14.05
CA ALA A 157 -12.13 -13.47 -15.20
C ALA A 157 -11.72 -14.41 -16.35
N ILE A 158 -10.41 -14.62 -16.56
CA ILE A 158 -9.90 -15.57 -17.56
C ILE A 158 -10.10 -17.02 -17.08
N GLY A 159 -10.07 -17.28 -15.78
CA GLY A 159 -10.30 -18.61 -15.19
C GLY A 159 -11.74 -19.12 -15.33
N GLU A 160 -12.73 -18.22 -15.33
CA GLU A 160 -14.15 -18.57 -15.46
C GLU A 160 -14.59 -18.87 -16.91
N ILE A 161 -13.79 -18.52 -17.91
CA ILE A 161 -14.10 -18.74 -19.34
C ILE A 161 -13.64 -20.13 -19.84
N LEU A 162 -12.86 -20.87 -19.03
CA LEU A 162 -12.31 -22.19 -19.39
C LEU A 162 -12.86 -23.36 -18.55
N SER A 163 -14.04 -23.19 -17.93
CA SER A 163 -14.84 -24.29 -17.34
C SER A 163 -16.05 -24.59 -18.21
#